data_AF-A0AAE4JKT0-F1
#
_entry.id   AF-A0AAE4JKT0-F1
#
_cell.length_a   1.000
_cell.length_b   1.000
_cell.length_c   1.000
_cell.angle_alpha   90.00
_cell.angle_beta   90.00
_cell.angle_gamma   90.00
#
_symmetry.space_group_name_H-M   'P 1'
#
loop_
_entity.id
_entity.type
_entity.pdbx_description
1 polymer ?
#
loop_
_entity_poly.entity_id
_entity_poly.type
_entity_poly.pdbx_seq_one_letter_code
_entity_poly.pdbx_strand_id
1 'polypeptide(L)'
;MKLAQKALRKRIVGSRKVSVQTAVGWLPSDEQGDGKQVIDVMCTDPSLPFERYGGGGRDNIRLTSCEDAIEFIKQYDGSLPFGFD
;
A
#
# COMPACT_ATOMS: atom_id res chain seq x y z
N MET A 1 -9.66 -5.08 7.14
CA MET A 1 -8.23 -5.47 7.12
C MET A 1 -7.50 -4.42 6.32
N LYS A 2 -6.47 -3.80 6.89
CA LYS A 2 -5.80 -2.64 6.31
C LYS A 2 -4.87 -3.01 5.15
N LEU A 3 -4.52 -2.03 4.32
CA LEU A 3 -3.78 -2.22 3.08
C LEU A 3 -2.45 -2.99 3.30
N ALA A 4 -1.61 -2.54 4.22
CA ALA A 4 -0.31 -3.16 4.52
C ALA A 4 -0.44 -4.62 4.98
N GLN A 5 -1.38 -4.89 5.91
CA GLN A 5 -1.65 -6.24 6.41
C GLN A 5 -2.08 -7.18 5.28
N LYS A 6 -2.95 -6.70 4.39
CA LYS A 6 -3.44 -7.51 3.26
C LYS A 6 -2.37 -7.73 2.20
N ALA A 7 -1.55 -6.72 1.91
CA ALA A 7 -0.39 -6.83 1.03
C ALA A 7 0.63 -7.85 1.55
N LEU A 8 0.94 -7.80 2.85
CA LEU A 8 1.85 -8.73 3.52
C LEU A 8 1.29 -10.15 3.51
N ARG A 9 0.02 -10.34 3.87
CA ARG A 9 -0.66 -11.65 3.82
C ARG A 9 -0.64 -12.26 2.41
N LYS A 10 -0.71 -11.42 1.38
CA LYS A 10 -0.64 -11.83 -0.03
C LYS A 10 0.79 -11.88 -0.58
N ARG A 11 1.82 -11.57 0.21
CA ARG A 11 3.23 -11.48 -0.20
C ARG A 11 3.41 -10.63 -1.46
N ILE A 12 2.77 -9.46 -1.53
CA ILE A 12 2.97 -8.50 -2.63
C ILE A 12 4.34 -7.84 -2.44
N VAL A 13 5.42 -8.56 -2.73
CA VAL A 13 6.81 -8.15 -2.54
C VAL A 13 7.67 -8.77 -3.65
N GLY A 14 8.81 -8.17 -3.97
CA GLY A 14 9.71 -8.67 -5.02
C GLY A 14 9.02 -8.68 -6.39
N SER A 15 8.98 -9.83 -7.08
CA SER A 15 8.35 -9.92 -8.41
C SER A 15 6.82 -9.82 -8.38
N ARG A 16 6.19 -9.97 -7.19
CA ARG A 16 4.74 -9.95 -7.04
C ARG A 16 4.24 -8.53 -6.80
N LYS A 17 3.25 -8.12 -7.60
CA LYS A 17 2.65 -6.79 -7.60
C LYS A 17 1.13 -6.86 -7.69
N VAL A 18 0.50 -5.74 -7.38
CA VAL A 18 -0.96 -5.55 -7.50
C VAL A 18 -1.22 -4.20 -8.16
N SER A 19 -2.30 -4.07 -8.93
CA SER A 19 -2.69 -2.77 -9.46
C SER A 19 -3.18 -1.84 -8.35
N VAL A 20 -2.95 -0.54 -8.49
CA VAL A 20 -3.49 0.49 -7.57
C VAL A 20 -5.00 0.32 -7.43
N GLN A 21 -5.73 0.14 -8.53
CA GLN A 21 -7.18 -0.09 -8.49
C GLN A 21 -7.58 -1.27 -7.61
N THR A 22 -6.84 -2.39 -7.69
CA THR A 22 -7.13 -3.57 -6.86
C THR A 22 -6.81 -3.31 -5.39
N ALA A 23 -5.75 -2.56 -5.12
CA ALA A 23 -5.37 -2.14 -3.77
C ALA A 23 -6.39 -1.15 -3.16
N VAL A 24 -6.90 -0.19 -3.94
CA VAL A 24 -8.00 0.70 -3.54
C VAL A 24 -9.24 -0.12 -3.16
N GLY A 25 -9.60 -1.12 -3.96
CA GLY A 25 -10.71 -2.03 -3.64
C GLY A 25 -10.51 -2.90 -2.39
N TRP A 26 -9.37 -2.78 -1.69
CA TRP A 26 -9.18 -3.40 -0.38
C TRP A 26 -9.52 -2.47 0.78
N LEU A 27 -9.63 -1.17 0.52
CA LEU A 27 -10.03 -0.17 1.49
C LEU A 27 -11.54 -0.25 1.76
N PRO A 28 -11.99 0.16 2.96
CA PRO A 28 -13.40 0.45 3.23
C PRO A 28 -14.03 1.33 2.13
N SER A 29 -15.31 1.12 1.81
CA SER A 29 -15.97 1.78 0.67
C SER A 29 -16.00 3.30 0.77
N ASP A 30 -16.06 3.83 1.99
CA ASP A 30 -15.94 5.24 2.34
C ASP A 30 -14.55 5.81 2.09
N GLU A 31 -13.49 5.02 2.26
CA GLU A 31 -12.10 5.41 1.97
C GLU A 31 -11.70 5.21 0.50
N GLN A 32 -12.52 4.52 -0.31
CA GLN A 32 -12.18 4.24 -1.71
C GLN A 32 -12.14 5.49 -2.59
N GLY A 33 -12.90 6.55 -2.25
CA GLY A 33 -12.90 7.81 -2.98
C GLY A 33 -11.51 8.46 -3.04
N ASP A 34 -10.85 8.54 -1.88
CA ASP A 34 -9.51 9.12 -1.72
C ASP A 34 -8.39 8.06 -1.75
N GLY A 35 -8.76 6.79 -1.85
CA GLY A 35 -7.85 5.65 -1.74
C GLY A 35 -6.69 5.66 -2.75
N LYS A 36 -6.89 6.25 -3.93
CA LYS A 36 -5.80 6.44 -4.90
C LYS A 36 -4.75 7.40 -4.36
N GLN A 37 -5.18 8.54 -3.81
CA GLN A 37 -4.27 9.55 -3.27
C GLN A 37 -3.51 9.00 -2.06
N VAL A 38 -4.17 8.25 -1.19
CA VAL A 38 -3.55 7.50 -0.08
C VAL A 38 -2.40 6.63 -0.59
N ILE A 39 -2.67 5.76 -1.57
CA ILE A 39 -1.66 4.85 -2.13
C ILE A 39 -0.54 5.62 -2.83
N ASP A 40 -0.86 6.71 -3.53
CA ASP A 40 0.12 7.56 -4.18
C ASP A 40 1.11 8.16 -3.17
N VAL A 41 0.62 8.66 -2.02
CA VAL A 41 1.51 9.15 -0.95
C VAL A 41 2.32 7.99 -0.35
N MET A 42 1.70 6.82 -0.11
CA MET A 42 2.42 5.64 0.39
C MET A 42 3.57 5.20 -0.51
N CYS A 43 3.46 5.40 -1.82
CA CYS A 43 4.49 5.02 -2.78
C CYS A 43 5.55 6.13 -3.01
N THR A 44 5.28 7.35 -2.57
CA THR A 44 6.16 8.51 -2.78
C THR A 44 7.04 8.77 -1.56
N ASP A 45 6.53 8.49 -0.36
CA ASP A 45 7.29 8.61 0.87
C ASP A 45 8.20 7.39 1.06
N PRO A 46 9.54 7.54 1.03
CA PRO A 46 10.47 6.43 1.18
C PRO A 46 10.48 5.81 2.58
N SER A 47 9.84 6.44 3.58
CA SER A 47 9.67 5.88 4.92
C SER A 47 8.50 4.89 5.01
N LEU A 48 7.67 4.81 3.97
CA LEU A 48 6.51 3.92 3.92
C LEU A 48 6.86 2.65 3.13
N PRO A 49 6.26 1.49 3.48
CA PRO A 49 6.71 0.20 2.98
C PRO A 49 6.17 -0.12 1.58
N PHE A 50 5.84 0.88 0.76
CA PHE A 50 5.27 0.70 -0.57
C PHE A 50 6.08 1.42 -1.63
N GLU A 51 6.14 0.82 -2.82
CA GLU A 51 6.77 1.44 -3.99
C GLU A 51 5.98 1.14 -5.26
N ARG A 52 6.11 2.05 -6.24
CA ARG A 52 5.65 1.80 -7.60
C ARG A 52 6.51 0.72 -8.24
N TYR A 53 5.87 -0.21 -8.96
CA TYR A 53 6.63 -1.28 -9.60
C TYR A 53 6.11 -1.71 -10.98
N GLY A 54 6.97 -1.50 -11.98
CA GLY A 54 6.76 -1.93 -13.36
C GLY A 54 6.29 -0.80 -14.28
N GLY A 55 7.06 -0.53 -15.34
CA GLY A 55 6.82 0.54 -16.32
C GLY A 55 5.92 0.14 -17.49
N GLY A 56 4.68 -0.28 -17.21
CA GLY A 56 3.66 -0.52 -18.23
C GLY A 56 2.39 0.27 -17.93
N GLY A 57 1.40 0.30 -18.85
CA GLY A 57 0.18 1.12 -18.77
C GLY A 57 -0.77 0.86 -17.59
N ARG A 58 -0.36 0.07 -16.59
CA ARG A 58 -1.06 -0.12 -15.32
C ARG A 58 -0.18 0.32 -14.17
N ASP A 59 -0.71 1.24 -13.38
CA ASP A 59 -0.13 1.64 -12.12
C ASP A 59 -0.17 0.47 -11.13
N ASN A 60 1.00 -0.08 -10.81
CA ASN A 60 1.16 -1.20 -9.91
C ASN A 60 2.01 -0.80 -8.71
N ILE A 61 1.71 -1.44 -7.58
CA ILE A 61 2.42 -1.26 -6.32
C ILE A 61 2.90 -2.61 -5.79
N ARG A 62 3.94 -2.56 -4.96
CA ARG A 62 4.37 -3.67 -4.11
C ARG A 62 4.94 -3.14 -2.80
N LEU A 63 5.16 -4.06 -1.86
CA LEU A 63 5.94 -3.78 -0.67
C LEU A 63 7.42 -3.70 -1.02
N THR A 64 8.13 -2.80 -0.36
CA THR A 64 9.60 -2.68 -0.43
C THR A 64 10.26 -3.96 0.11
N SER A 65 9.82 -4.39 1.29
CA SER A 65 10.22 -5.65 1.92
C SER A 65 9.09 -6.18 2.84
N CYS A 66 9.22 -7.43 3.31
CA CYS A 66 8.30 -7.94 4.32
C CYS A 66 8.56 -7.31 5.69
N GLU A 67 9.83 -7.02 5.98
CA GLU A 67 10.32 -6.43 7.21
C GLU A 67 9.76 -5.02 7.40
N ASP A 68 9.90 -4.15 6.40
CA ASP A 68 9.37 -2.77 6.47
C ASP A 68 7.85 -2.77 6.66
N ALA A 69 7.15 -3.70 6.01
CA ALA A 69 5.71 -3.85 6.16
C ALA A 69 5.33 -4.28 7.58
N ILE A 70 6.11 -5.18 8.21
CA ILE A 70 5.89 -5.62 9.59
C ILE A 70 6.16 -4.46 10.56
N GLU A 71 7.24 -3.71 10.36
CA GLU A 71 7.58 -2.55 11.21
C GLU A 71 6.49 -1.47 11.12
N PHE A 72 6.06 -1.13 9.90
CA PHE A 72 4.96 -0.21 9.67
C PHE A 72 3.66 -0.66 10.35
N ILE A 73 3.32 -1.95 10.27
CA ILE A 73 2.14 -2.49 10.95
C ILE A 73 2.27 -2.40 12.47
N LYS A 74 3.46 -2.64 13.03
CA LYS A 74 3.68 -2.52 14.48
C LYS A 74 3.56 -1.07 14.94
N GLN A 75 4.05 -0.12 14.15
CA GLN A 75 4.14 1.28 14.54
C GLN A 75 2.82 2.03 14.32
N TYR A 76 2.12 1.76 13.23
CA TYR A 76 0.94 2.51 12.79
C TYR A 76 -0.33 1.65 12.67
N ASP A 77 -0.29 0.42 13.18
CA ASP A 77 -1.35 -0.59 12.99
C ASP A 77 -1.69 -0.80 11.50
N GLY A 78 -0.78 -0.48 10.58
CA GLY A 78 -1.01 -0.55 9.13
C GLY A 78 -1.89 0.56 8.55
N SER A 79 -2.19 1.61 9.33
CA SER A 79 -2.79 2.87 8.86
C SER A 79 -1.71 3.86 8.41
N LEU A 80 -2.07 4.82 7.57
CA LEU A 80 -1.19 5.93 7.24
C LEU A 80 -0.79 6.71 8.51
N PRO A 81 0.46 7.23 8.58
CA PRO A 81 0.92 8.04 9.72
C PRO A 81 0.33 9.46 9.74
N PHE A 82 -0.36 9.87 8.68
CA PHE A 82 -1.09 11.14 8.59
C PHE A 82 -2.55 10.86 8.20
N GLY A 83 -3.48 11.49 8.91
CA GLY A 83 -4.91 11.38 8.63
C GLY A 83 -5.29 12.23 7.42
N PHE A 84 -6.09 11.66 6.52
CA PHE A 84 -7.04 12.45 5.75
C PHE A 84 -8.27 12.54 6.65
N ASP A 85 -8.49 13.72 7.24
CA ASP A 85 -9.71 14.06 7.99
C ASP A 85 -10.83 14.42 7.00
#